data_AF-A0A8T9MTX7-F1
#
_entry.id   AF-A0A8T9MTX7-F1
#
_cell.length_a   1.000
_cell.length_b   1.000
_cell.length_c   1.000
_cell.angle_alpha   90.00
_cell.angle_beta   90.00
_cell.angle_gamma   90.00
#
_symmetry.space_group_name_H-M   'P 1'
#
loop_
_entity.id
_entity.type
_entity.pdbx_description
1 polymer ?
#
loop_
_entity_poly.entity_id
_entity_poly.type
_entity_poly.pdbx_seq_one_letter_code
_entity_poly.pdbx_strand_id
1 'polypeptide(L)' 'MKTALVLFGALALGACTWETYRDAGGQTRMRPKYPAGSGVFYSEGAASQNPHYHGLRPQPHVLPPNQQ' A
#
# COMPACT_ATOMS: atom_id res chain seq x y z
N MET A 1 -1.35 -9.80 -28.16
CA MET A 1 -0.15 -9.90 -27.30
C MET A 1 0.28 -8.55 -26.74
N LYS A 2 0.46 -7.51 -27.58
CA LYS A 2 0.89 -6.16 -27.17
C LYS A 2 -0.03 -5.50 -26.14
N THR A 3 -1.35 -5.63 -26.30
CA THR A 3 -2.37 -5.15 -25.37
C THR A 3 -2.35 -5.84 -24.02
N ALA A 4 -2.15 -7.16 -23.99
CA ALA A 4 -2.03 -7.92 -22.74
C ALA A 4 -0.77 -7.51 -21.96
N LEU A 5 0.35 -7.26 -22.65
CA LEU A 5 1.59 -6.81 -22.02
C LEU A 5 1.44 -5.42 -21.36
N VAL A 6 0.74 -4.50 -22.04
CA VAL A 6 0.42 -3.17 -21.50
C VAL A 6 -0.51 -3.27 -20.29
N LEU A 7 -1.51 -4.15 -20.34
CA LEU A 7 -2.47 -4.34 -19.26
C LEU A 7 -1.81 -4.94 -18.00
N PHE A 8 -0.97 -5.96 -18.17
CA PHE A 8 -0.21 -6.54 -17.05
C PHE A 8 0.83 -5.56 -16.49
N GLY A 9 1.47 -4.74 -17.34
CA GLY A 9 2.36 -3.67 -16.89
C GLY A 9 1.63 -2.61 -16.05
N ALA A 10 0.42 -2.22 -16.45
CA ALA A 10 -0.40 -1.28 -15.69
C ALA A 10 -0.85 -1.84 -14.33
N LEU A 11 -1.23 -3.12 -14.28
CA LEU A 11 -1.63 -3.80 -13.04
C LEU A 11 -0.46 -3.95 -12.05
N ALA A 12 0.75 -4.24 -12.55
CA ALA A 12 1.95 -4.30 -11.73
C ALA A 12 2.32 -2.94 -11.11
N LEU A 13 2.04 -1.83 -11.79
CA LEU A 13 2.24 -0.48 -11.26
C LEU A 13 1.12 -0.07 -10.28
N GLY A 14 -0.10 -0.57 -10.47
CA GLY A 14 -1.27 -0.21 -9.66
C GLY A 14 -1.37 -0.90 -8.29
N ALA A 15 -0.75 -2.07 -8.12
CA ALA A 15 -0.72 -2.79 -6.83
C ALA A 15 0.43 -2.34 -5.90
N CYS A 16 1.35 -1.51 -6.40
CA CYS A 16 2.44 -0.96 -5.61
C CYS A 16 1.91 0.24 -4.79
N THR A 17 1.67 0.04 -3.50
CA THR A 17 1.58 1.19 -2.59
C THR A 17 2.95 1.85 -2.50
N TRP A 18 2.99 3.15 -2.73
CA TRP A 18 4.20 3.96 -2.61
C TRP A 18 4.09 4.85 -1.37
N GLU A 19 5.23 5.11 -0.74
CA GLU A 19 5.31 6.08 0.35
C GLU A 19 6.35 7.15 0.04
N THR A 20 6.10 8.34 0.57
CA THR A 20 7.10 9.40 0.59
C THR A 20 7.91 9.31 1.87
N TYR A 21 9.20 9.61 1.76
CA TYR A 21 10.09 9.70 2.91
C TYR A 21 11.05 10.88 2.72
N ARG A 22 11.63 11.35 3.81
CA ARG A 22 12.70 12.34 3.76
C ARG A 22 14.04 11.60 3.67
N ASP A 23 14.85 11.88 2.66
CA ASP A 23 16.20 11.33 2.59
C ASP A 23 17.17 12.05 3.54
N ALA A 24 18.41 11.58 3.61
CA ALA A 24 19.44 12.16 4.47
C ALA A 24 19.76 13.64 4.13
N GLY A 25 19.44 14.09 2.92
CA GLY A 25 19.59 15.48 2.48
C GLY A 25 18.36 16.35 2.77
N GLY A 26 17.34 15.81 3.43
CA GLY A 26 16.11 16.54 3.76
C GLY A 26 15.11 16.63 2.60
N GLN A 27 15.37 15.95 1.48
CA GLN A 27 14.50 15.99 0.30
C GLN A 27 13.41 14.94 0.38
N THR A 28 12.22 15.28 -0.13
CA THR A 28 11.12 14.31 -0.25
C THR A 28 11.38 13.37 -1.42
N ARG A 29 11.45 12.08 -1.15
CA ARG A 29 11.65 11.00 -2.13
C ARG A 29 10.48 10.02 -2.03
N MET A 30 10.38 9.13 -3.01
CA MET A 30 9.32 8.13 -3.11
C MET A 30 9.95 6.74 -3.21
N ARG A 31 9.37 5.74 -2.54
CA ARG A 31 9.78 4.33 -2.63
C ARG A 31 8.57 3.40 -2.55
N PRO A 32 8.65 2.17 -3.07
CA PRO A 32 7.66 1.15 -2.79
C PRO A 32 7.55 0.96 -1.27
N LYS A 33 6.33 1.01 -0.75
CA LYS A 33 6.07 0.89 0.69
C LYS A 33 6.27 -0.54 1.19
N TYR A 34 5.92 -1.53 0.38
CA TYR A 34 6.07 -2.95 0.69
C TYR A 34 6.81 -3.69 -0.44
N PRO A 35 7.49 -4.82 -0.13
CA PRO A 35 8.07 -5.69 -1.14
C PRO A 35 7.05 -6.17 -2.17
N ALA A 36 7.49 -6.40 -3.41
CA ALA A 36 6.64 -6.96 -4.45
C ALA A 36 6.06 -8.33 -4.02
N GLY A 37 4.76 -8.54 -4.23
CA GLY A 37 4.04 -9.74 -3.79
C GLY A 37 3.48 -9.69 -2.37
N SER A 38 3.65 -8.58 -1.64
CA SER A 38 3.06 -8.44 -0.30
C SER A 38 1.54 -8.33 -0.37
N GLY A 39 0.83 -9.12 0.43
CA GLY A 39 -0.59 -8.96 0.67
C GLY A 39 -0.84 -7.83 1.67
N VAL A 40 -1.96 -7.12 1.53
CA VAL A 40 -2.42 -6.13 2.51
C VAL A 40 -3.85 -6.44 2.87
N PHE A 41 -4.13 -6.59 4.16
CA PHE A 41 -5.50 -6.69 4.68
C PHE A 41 -5.73 -5.58 5.70
N TYR A 42 -7.00 -5.33 6.02
CA TYR A 42 -7.37 -4.33 7.01
C TYR A 42 -7.99 -5.01 8.21
N SER A 43 -7.71 -4.50 9.40
CA SER A 43 -8.42 -4.95 10.60
C SER A 43 -9.91 -4.67 10.48
N GLU A 44 -10.72 -5.47 11.17
CA GLU A 44 -12.15 -5.18 11.33
C GLU A 44 -12.35 -3.79 11.95
N GLY A 45 -13.36 -3.06 11.46
CA GLY A 45 -13.66 -1.71 11.92
C GLY A 45 -14.53 -0.94 10.93
N ALA A 46 -15.04 0.22 11.37
CA ALA A 46 -15.85 1.10 10.54
C ALA A 46 -15.19 2.48 10.44
N ALA A 47 -15.15 3.04 9.23
CA ALA A 47 -14.77 4.42 9.03
C ALA A 47 -15.92 5.32 9.50
N SER A 48 -15.77 5.94 10.69
CA SER A 48 -16.69 6.98 11.16
C SER A 48 -16.19 8.36 10.77
N GLN A 49 -17.10 9.25 10.39
CA GLN A 49 -16.83 10.68 10.24
C GLN A 49 -16.67 11.38 11.60
N ASN A 50 -17.15 10.77 12.68
CA ASN A 50 -17.02 11.32 14.03
C ASN A 50 -15.63 10.98 14.62
N PRO A 51 -14.84 11.99 15.03
CA PRO A 51 -13.51 11.82 15.58
C PRO A 51 -13.40 10.94 16.82
N HIS A 52 -14.46 10.88 17.61
CA HIS A 52 -14.52 10.05 18.81
C HIS A 52 -14.24 8.57 18.51
N TYR A 53 -14.64 8.08 17.34
CA TYR A 53 -14.49 6.68 16.94
C TYR A 53 -13.25 6.42 16.07
N HIS A 54 -12.36 7.41 15.91
CA HIS A 54 -11.16 7.23 15.09
C HIS A 54 -10.21 6.13 15.61
N GLY A 55 -10.27 5.81 16.91
CA GLY A 55 -9.53 4.69 17.50
C GLY A 55 -9.98 3.31 16.99
N LEU A 56 -11.17 3.20 16.39
CA LEU A 56 -11.73 1.96 15.82
C LEU A 56 -11.57 1.88 14.30
N ARG A 57 -10.74 2.75 13.71
CA ARG A 57 -10.52 2.74 12.25
C ARG A 57 -9.79 1.46 11.84
N PRO A 58 -10.22 0.82 10.74
CA PRO A 58 -9.47 -0.27 10.11
C PRO A 58 -8.00 0.11 9.91
N GLN A 59 -7.11 -0.71 10.45
CA GLN A 59 -5.66 -0.54 10.33
C GLN A 59 -5.12 -1.47 9.24
N PRO A 60 -4.24 -0.99 8.35
CA PRO A 60 -3.60 -1.85 7.36
C PRO A 60 -2.56 -2.77 8.02
N HIS A 61 -2.63 -4.05 7.70
CA HIS A 61 -1.67 -5.08 8.07
C HIS A 61 -1.03 -5.69 6.83
N VAL A 62 0.28 -5.95 6.90
CA VAL A 62 1.07 -6.44 5.77
C VAL A 62 1.38 -7.91 5.97
N LEU A 63 1.11 -8.71 4.95
CA LEU A 63 1.54 -10.08 4.82
C LEU A 63 2.72 -10.11 3.84
N PRO A 64 3.96 -10.22 4.32
CA PRO A 64 5.10 -10.29 3.43
C PRO A 64 5.03 -11.57 2.57
N PRO A 65 5.66 -11.59 1.38
CA PRO A 65 5.46 -12.63 0.36
C PRO A 65 5.80 -14.05 0.84
N ASN A 66 6.64 -14.15 1.86
CA ASN A 66 7.17 -15.36 2.47
C ASN A 66 6.40 -15.80 3.73
N GLN A 67 5.27 -15.15 4.04
CA GLN A 67 4.36 -15.51 5.13
C GLN A 67 2.93 -15.74 4.66
N GLN A 68 2.74 -16.01 3.36
CA GLN A 68 1.46 -16.37 2.76
C GLN A 68 1.22 -17.88 2.82
#